data_AF-A0A8J3N7Z0-F1
#
_entry.id   AF-A0A8J3N7Z0-F1
#
_cell.length_a   1.000
_cell.length_b   1.000
_cell.length_c   1.000
_cell.angle_alpha   90.00
_cell.angle_beta   90.00
_cell.angle_gamma   90.00
#
_symmetry.space_group_name_H-M   'P 1'
#
loop_
_entity.id
_entity.type
_entity.pdbx_description
1 polymer ?
#
loop_
_entity_poly.entity_id
_entity_poly.type
_entity_poly.pdbx_seq_one_letter_code
_entity_poly.pdbx_strand_id
1 'polypeptide(L)'
;MCLLEVYAQCDDRFFEVSSDEVEHAELIVEELVSRVLLDLFDEGMVDDVDIRFSANPHTGFQQCSIHINAECNCRAFTLEPRTKKNMECAVEKNMHILLREIFGHVKVNSVMRCPSFAMAD
;
A
#
# COMPACT_ATOMS: atom_id res chain seq x y z
N MET A 1 -10.63 -0.85 -15.09
CA MET A 1 -10.16 -1.05 -13.71
C MET A 1 -8.99 -2.01 -13.73
N CYS A 2 -7.94 -1.65 -13.00
CA CYS A 2 -6.81 -2.50 -12.67
C CYS A 2 -6.94 -2.90 -11.21
N LEU A 3 -6.55 -4.12 -10.88
CA LEU A 3 -6.41 -4.54 -9.49
C LEU A 3 -5.01 -4.19 -9.01
N LEU A 4 -4.94 -3.53 -7.87
CA LEU A 4 -3.72 -3.18 -7.17
C LEU A 4 -3.68 -3.97 -5.85
N GLU A 5 -2.62 -4.76 -5.69
CA GLU A 5 -2.30 -5.43 -4.43
C GLU A 5 -1.03 -4.82 -3.86
N VAL A 6 -1.06 -4.30 -2.64
CA VAL A 6 0.11 -3.77 -1.94
C VAL A 6 0.34 -4.59 -0.68
N TYR A 7 1.58 -5.03 -0.53
CA TYR A 7 2.06 -5.75 0.65
C TYR A 7 3.14 -4.94 1.32
N ALA A 8 2.93 -4.58 2.58
CA ALA A 8 3.95 -3.95 3.41
C ALA A 8 4.32 -4.83 4.61
N GLN A 9 5.60 -4.83 4.94
CA GLN A 9 6.14 -5.46 6.14
C GLN A 9 6.88 -4.42 6.96
N CYS A 10 6.59 -4.41 8.25
CA CYS A 10 7.21 -3.53 9.23
C CYS A 10 7.83 -4.41 10.31
N ASP A 11 9.04 -4.07 10.73
CA ASP A 11 9.75 -4.73 11.82
C ASP A 11 10.34 -3.63 12.70
N ASP A 12 9.66 -3.37 13.81
CA ASP A 12 10.08 -2.36 14.77
C ASP A 12 9.84 -2.85 16.21
N ARG A 13 10.57 -2.26 17.15
CA ARG A 13 10.36 -2.52 18.59
C ARG A 13 9.12 -1.84 19.11
N PHE A 14 8.77 -0.71 18.49
CA PHE A 14 7.64 0.12 18.87
C PHE A 14 6.92 0.58 17.61
N PHE A 15 5.62 0.32 17.56
CA PHE A 15 4.73 0.94 16.60
C PHE A 15 3.95 2.05 17.29
N GLU A 16 3.63 3.12 16.56
CA GLU A 16 2.70 4.15 17.05
C GLU A 16 1.27 3.59 17.18
N VAL A 17 0.95 2.58 16.37
CA VAL A 17 -0.31 1.85 16.41
C VAL A 17 -0.20 0.64 17.33
N SER A 18 -1.08 0.56 18.33
CA SER A 18 -1.21 -0.63 19.17
C SER A 18 -2.05 -1.71 18.50
N SER A 19 -1.87 -2.98 18.89
CA SER A 19 -2.70 -4.09 18.39
C SER A 19 -4.18 -3.98 18.75
N ASP A 20 -4.53 -3.13 19.72
CA ASP A 20 -5.91 -2.89 20.15
C ASP A 20 -6.60 -1.81 19.28
N GLU A 21 -5.83 -1.10 18.44
CA GLU A 21 -6.29 0.00 17.59
C GLU A 21 -6.23 -0.35 16.09
N VAL A 22 -6.14 -1.65 15.76
CA VAL A 22 -6.02 -2.17 14.39
C VAL A 22 -7.11 -1.61 13.48
N GLU A 23 -8.38 -1.70 13.88
CA GLU A 23 -9.51 -1.22 13.07
C GLU A 23 -9.39 0.28 12.77
N HIS A 24 -8.92 1.07 13.74
CA HIS A 24 -8.72 2.50 13.52
C HIS A 24 -7.55 2.78 12.57
N ALA A 25 -6.46 2.02 12.70
CA ALA A 25 -5.32 2.12 11.80
C ALA A 25 -5.66 1.69 10.37
N GLU A 26 -6.49 0.66 10.20
CA GLU A 26 -6.99 0.22 8.89
C GLU A 26 -7.77 1.34 8.20
N LEU A 27 -8.67 2.03 8.93
CA LEU A 27 -9.41 3.18 8.39
C LEU A 27 -8.49 4.35 8.01
N ILE A 28 -7.47 4.65 8.82
CA ILE A 28 -6.49 5.69 8.48
C ILE A 28 -5.73 5.31 7.21
N VAL A 29 -5.27 4.06 7.11
CA VAL A 29 -4.57 3.56 5.92
C VAL A 29 -5.48 3.62 4.70
N GLU A 30 -6.74 3.21 4.81
CA GLU A 30 -7.74 3.27 3.73
C GLU A 30 -7.91 4.71 3.21
N GLU A 31 -8.07 5.69 4.11
CA GLU A 31 -8.22 7.09 3.75
C GLU A 31 -6.98 7.61 3.00
N LEU A 32 -5.78 7.32 3.52
CA LEU A 32 -4.55 7.81 2.94
C LEU A 32 -4.24 7.14 1.60
N VAL A 33 -4.48 5.84 1.48
CA VAL A 33 -4.37 5.09 0.20
C VAL A 33 -5.33 5.66 -0.83
N SER A 34 -6.57 5.95 -0.45
CA SER A 34 -7.57 6.54 -1.34
C SER A 34 -7.08 7.86 -1.95
N ARG A 35 -6.39 8.71 -1.16
CA ARG A 35 -5.77 9.95 -1.65
C ARG A 35 -4.64 9.68 -2.63
N VAL A 36 -3.77 8.71 -2.35
CA VAL A 36 -2.69 8.30 -3.28
C VAL A 36 -3.26 7.81 -4.59
N LEU A 37 -4.34 7.01 -4.56
CA LEU A 37 -4.99 6.53 -5.77
C LEU A 37 -5.62 7.66 -6.58
N LEU A 38 -6.24 8.62 -5.90
CA LEU A 38 -6.77 9.83 -6.53
C LEU A 38 -5.67 10.64 -7.21
N ASP A 39 -4.54 10.88 -6.54
CA ASP A 39 -3.43 11.67 -7.08
C ASP A 39 -2.73 10.98 -8.26
N LEU A 40 -2.59 9.66 -8.20
CA LEU A 40 -1.88 8.89 -9.22
C LEU A 40 -2.77 8.50 -10.39
N PHE A 41 -4.05 8.21 -10.16
CA PHE A 41 -4.94 7.60 -11.15
C PHE A 41 -6.25 8.37 -11.40
N ASP A 42 -6.45 9.56 -10.82
CA ASP A 42 -7.69 10.38 -10.87
C ASP A 42 -8.92 9.71 -10.26
N GLU A 43 -8.89 8.39 -10.09
CA GLU A 43 -9.95 7.56 -9.55
C GLU A 43 -9.34 6.26 -8.99
N GLY A 44 -9.79 5.88 -7.81
CA GLY A 44 -9.53 4.57 -7.23
C GLY A 44 -10.41 4.29 -6.02
N MET A 45 -10.56 3.02 -5.71
CA MET A 45 -11.37 2.52 -4.60
C MET A 45 -10.51 1.53 -3.82
N VAL A 46 -10.46 1.68 -2.50
CA VAL A 46 -9.84 0.68 -1.63
C VAL A 46 -10.91 -0.35 -1.29
N ASP A 47 -10.62 -1.61 -1.59
CA ASP A 47 -11.54 -2.72 -1.34
C ASP A 47 -11.40 -3.24 0.09
N ASP A 48 -10.16 -3.35 0.56
CA ASP A 48 -9.82 -3.96 1.83
C ASP A 48 -8.43 -3.51 2.31
N VAL A 49 -8.32 -3.29 3.62
CA VAL A 49 -7.06 -3.08 4.33
C VAL A 49 -7.04 -4.03 5.51
N ASP A 50 -6.03 -4.89 5.57
CA ASP A 50 -5.85 -5.88 6.63
C ASP A 50 -4.49 -5.66 7.29
N ILE A 51 -4.49 -5.30 8.58
CA ILE A 51 -3.29 -5.08 9.39
C ILE A 51 -3.17 -6.20 10.41
N ARG A 52 -2.05 -6.93 10.36
CA ARG A 52 -1.77 -8.03 11.29
C ARG A 52 -0.49 -7.78 12.06
N PHE A 53 -0.63 -7.81 13.39
CA PHE A 53 0.50 -7.79 14.30
C PHE A 53 0.85 -9.22 14.73
N SER A 54 2.15 -9.52 14.77
CA SER A 54 2.67 -10.76 15.34
C SER A 54 3.89 -10.46 16.20
N ALA A 55 3.93 -11.05 17.39
CA ALA A 55 5.11 -10.94 18.23
C ALA A 55 6.18 -11.91 17.73
N ASN A 56 7.42 -11.44 17.55
CA ASN A 56 8.56 -12.33 17.35
C ASN A 56 9.19 -12.66 18.72
N PRO A 57 8.93 -13.86 19.28
CA PRO A 57 9.39 -14.21 20.62
C PRO A 57 10.92 -14.30 20.75
N HIS A 58 11.65 -14.36 19.64
CA HIS A 58 13.11 -14.49 19.63
C HIS A 58 13.85 -13.17 19.62
N THR A 59 13.26 -12.12 19.03
CA THR A 59 13.95 -10.85 18.82
C THR A 59 13.39 -9.74 19.71
N GLY A 60 12.19 -9.93 20.28
CA GLY A 60 11.48 -8.89 21.04
C GLY A 60 10.93 -7.77 20.16
N PHE A 61 11.02 -7.91 18.84
CA PHE A 61 10.38 -7.02 17.88
C PHE A 61 8.96 -7.47 17.61
N GLN A 62 8.10 -6.52 17.29
CA GLN A 62 6.79 -6.80 16.74
C GLN A 62 6.90 -6.72 15.22
N GLN A 63 6.33 -7.71 14.55
CA GLN A 63 6.17 -7.69 13.11
C GLN A 63 4.76 -7.23 12.78
N CYS A 64 4.66 -6.26 11.88
CA CYS A 64 3.39 -5.81 11.33
C CYS A 64 3.37 -6.11 9.83
N SER A 65 2.33 -6.80 9.37
CA SER A 65 2.06 -6.96 7.94
C SER A 65 0.79 -6.20 7.57
N ILE A 66 0.87 -5.43 6.50
CA ILE A 66 -0.25 -4.66 5.97
C ILE A 66 -0.52 -5.17 4.56
N HIS A 67 -1.76 -5.55 4.32
CA HIS A 67 -2.24 -5.94 3.00
C HIS A 67 -3.33 -4.97 2.55
N ILE A 68 -3.19 -4.44 1.35
CA ILE A 68 -4.11 -3.45 0.79
C ILE A 68 -4.54 -3.96 -0.59
N ASN A 69 -5.85 -4.10 -0.77
CA ASN A 69 -6.47 -4.36 -2.06
C ASN A 69 -7.20 -3.11 -2.53
N ALA A 70 -6.99 -2.75 -3.79
CA ALA A 70 -7.65 -1.61 -4.38
C ALA A 70 -7.90 -1.78 -5.88
N GLU A 71 -8.86 -1.03 -6.38
CA GLU A 71 -9.10 -0.82 -7.80
C GLU A 71 -8.67 0.58 -8.22
N CYS A 72 -8.03 0.69 -9.39
CA CYS A 72 -7.69 2.00 -9.96
C CYS A 72 -7.84 2.06 -11.48
N ASN A 73 -7.92 3.27 -12.02
CA ASN A 73 -7.97 3.51 -13.46
C ASN A 73 -6.58 3.76 -14.03
N CYS A 74 -5.83 2.71 -14.40
CA CYS A 74 -4.49 2.85 -14.99
C CYS A 74 -4.42 3.74 -16.24
N ARG A 75 -5.53 3.95 -16.97
CA ARG A 75 -5.54 4.84 -18.14
C ARG A 75 -5.42 6.31 -17.76
N ALA A 76 -5.91 6.65 -16.57
CA ALA A 76 -5.85 7.99 -16.00
C ALA A 76 -4.57 8.21 -15.16
N PHE A 77 -3.59 7.30 -15.24
CA PHE A 77 -2.32 7.49 -14.55
C PHE A 77 -1.65 8.81 -14.95
N THR A 78 -1.26 9.59 -13.94
CA THR A 78 -0.86 11.00 -14.11
C THR A 78 0.63 11.17 -14.47
N LEU A 79 1.48 10.19 -14.16
CA LEU A 79 2.92 10.27 -14.39
C LEU A 79 3.35 9.60 -15.70
N GLU A 80 4.41 10.13 -16.31
CA GLU A 80 5.04 9.56 -17.50
C GLU A 80 6.39 8.89 -17.16
N PRO A 81 6.76 7.79 -17.83
CA PRO A 81 6.00 7.07 -18.85
C PRO A 81 4.88 6.21 -18.24
N ARG A 82 3.75 6.04 -18.93
CA ARG A 82 2.64 5.17 -18.48
C ARG A 82 2.93 3.68 -18.70
N THR A 83 4.02 3.18 -18.15
CA THR A 83 4.32 1.73 -18.14
C THR A 83 3.88 1.13 -16.81
N LYS A 84 3.54 -0.17 -16.81
CA LYS A 84 3.19 -0.91 -15.60
C LYS A 84 4.26 -0.76 -14.51
N LYS A 85 5.54 -0.90 -14.89
CA LYS A 85 6.67 -0.75 -13.95
C LYS A 85 6.74 0.64 -13.33
N ASN A 86 6.46 1.70 -14.09
CA ASN A 86 6.45 3.06 -13.55
C ASN A 86 5.28 3.27 -12.59
N MET A 87 4.09 2.72 -12.92
CA MET A 87 2.92 2.74 -12.04
C MET A 87 3.20 2.03 -10.72
N GLU A 88 3.73 0.79 -10.77
CA GLU A 88 4.12 0.03 -9.58
C GLU A 88 5.16 0.80 -8.75
N CYS A 89 6.19 1.36 -9.39
CA CYS A 89 7.21 2.15 -8.69
C CYS A 89 6.63 3.42 -8.04
N ALA A 90 5.70 4.11 -8.71
CA ALA A 90 5.05 5.30 -8.17
C ALA A 90 4.16 4.96 -6.97
N VAL A 91 3.38 3.88 -7.08
CA VAL A 91 2.57 3.37 -5.97
C VAL A 91 3.47 2.99 -4.80
N GLU A 92 4.50 2.16 -5.02
CA GLU A 92 5.43 1.74 -3.97
C GLU A 92 6.07 2.91 -3.24
N LYS A 93 6.51 3.94 -3.96
CA LYS A 93 7.11 5.14 -3.35
C LYS A 93 6.13 5.90 -2.48
N ASN A 94 4.91 6.14 -2.97
CA ASN A 94 3.90 6.87 -2.21
C ASN A 94 3.46 6.06 -0.98
N MET A 95 3.20 4.76 -1.14
CA MET A 95 2.85 3.86 -0.04
C MET A 95 3.98 3.75 0.98
N HIS A 96 5.25 3.70 0.55
CA HIS A 96 6.37 3.67 1.47
C HIS A 96 6.46 4.95 2.31
N ILE A 97 6.26 6.13 1.70
CA ILE A 97 6.29 7.40 2.44
C ILE A 97 5.16 7.42 3.49
N LEU A 98 3.94 7.12 3.05
CA LEU A 98 2.72 7.15 3.86
C LEU A 98 2.78 6.15 5.02
N LEU A 99 3.07 4.88 4.73
CA LEU A 99 3.08 3.84 5.75
C LEU A 99 4.26 4.00 6.72
N ARG A 100 5.38 4.57 6.27
CA ARG A 100 6.52 4.85 7.16
C ARG A 100 6.19 5.89 8.22
N GLU A 101 5.29 6.83 7.94
CA GLU A 101 4.87 7.84 8.92
C GLU A 101 4.09 7.23 10.08
N ILE A 102 3.37 6.12 9.85
CA ILE A 102 2.53 5.47 10.87
C ILE A 102 3.23 4.27 11.51
N PHE A 103 3.96 3.49 10.72
CA PHE A 103 4.50 2.19 11.13
C PHE A 103 6.03 2.17 11.23
N GLY A 104 6.70 3.31 11.07
CA GLY A 104 8.15 3.41 11.15
C GLY A 104 8.82 2.65 10.00
N HIS A 105 9.75 1.74 10.29
CA HIS A 105 10.51 1.07 9.24
C HIS A 105 9.66 0.09 8.40
N VAL A 106 9.27 0.54 7.20
CA VAL A 106 8.40 -0.19 6.28
C VAL A 106 9.13 -0.64 5.00
N LYS A 107 8.92 -1.90 4.61
CA LYS A 107 9.23 -2.43 3.28
C LYS A 107 7.94 -2.65 2.52
N VAL A 108 7.79 -1.98 1.37
CA VAL A 108 6.60 -2.10 0.50
C VAL A 108 6.95 -2.83 -0.77
N ASN A 109 6.06 -3.73 -1.21
CA ASN A 109 6.04 -4.25 -2.57
C ASN A 109 4.62 -4.08 -3.13
N SER A 110 4.48 -3.75 -4.40
CA SER A 110 3.19 -3.67 -5.08
C SER A 110 3.12 -4.58 -6.29
N VAL A 111 1.92 -5.04 -6.62
CA VAL A 111 1.63 -5.78 -7.84
C VAL A 111 0.41 -5.19 -8.49
N MET A 112 0.53 -4.81 -9.76
CA MET A 112 -0.59 -4.31 -10.54
C MET A 112 -1.04 -5.33 -11.58
N ARG A 113 -2.32 -5.70 -11.53
CA ARG A 113 -2.95 -6.60 -12.50
C ARG A 113 -3.92 -5.79 -13.36
N CYS A 114 -3.43 -5.38 -14.51
CA CYS A 114 -4.24 -4.74 -15.52
C CYS A 114 -4.84 -5.83 -16.44
N PRO A 115 -6.16 -5.83 -16.74
CA PRO A 115 -6.67 -6.66 -17.82
C PRO A 115 -5.92 -6.26 -19.10
N SER A 116 -5.27 -7.24 -19.73
CA SER A 116 -4.26 -7.10 -20.78
C SER A 116 -4.42 -5.85 -21.65
N PHE A 117 -3.70 -4.80 -21.29
CA PHE A 117 -3.35 -3.73 -22.20
C PHE A 117 -2.09 -4.17 -22.92
N ALA A 118 -2.07 -4.09 -24.25
CA ALA A 118 -0.82 -4.03 -24.99
C ALA A 118 -0.12 -2.71 -24.62
N MET A 119 0.50 -2.66 -23.44
CA MET A 119 1.43 -1.61 -23.08
C MET A 119 2.76 -2.07 -23.65
N ALA A 120 3.31 -1.31 -24.60
CA ALA A 120 4.62 -1.60 -25.14
C ALA A 120 5.64 -1.57 -23.98
N ASP A 121 6.29 -2.72 -23.75
CA ASP A 121 7.48 -2.85 -22.88
C ASP A 121 8.66 -2.02 -23.43
#